data_AF-A0A2L0GHZ6-F1
#
_entry.id   AF-A0A2L0GHZ6-F1
#
_cell.length_a   1.000
_cell.length_b   1.000
_cell.length_c   1.000
_cell.angle_alpha   90.00
_cell.angle_beta   90.00
_cell.angle_gamma   90.00
#
_symmetry.space_group_name_H-M   'P 1'
#
loop_
_entity.id
_entity.type
_entity.pdbx_description
1 polymer ?
#
loop_
_entity_poly.entity_id
_entity_poly.type
_entity_poly.pdbx_seq_one_letter_code
_entity_poly.pdbx_strand_id
1 'polypeptide(L)'
;MSIEARFHARRREGALIGPNAVLQAVAVMEQRLGVAETQAILADAQIARLPSGAHMIPEIEALRLHRWLALHDPMGCFVIAEEAGARTADYIIANRIRARRLLAAAPPACRPCRPGVDGSDQEARLDFHRRRGLHHRRGLGLHDRPLGRGRHHHAA
;
A
#
# COMPACT_ATOMS: atom_id res chain seq x y z
N MET A 1 11.01 -15.47 -18.90
CA MET A 1 11.04 -15.41 -17.41
C MET A 1 10.09 -16.45 -16.85
N SER A 2 10.58 -17.35 -16.00
CA SER A 2 9.80 -18.46 -15.43
C SER A 2 8.72 -17.97 -14.45
N ILE A 3 7.62 -18.71 -14.34
CA ILE A 3 6.54 -18.49 -13.36
C ILE A 3 7.10 -18.52 -11.93
N GLU A 4 8.06 -19.40 -11.64
CA GLU A 4 8.71 -19.48 -10.33
C GLU A 4 9.50 -18.21 -9.99
N ALA A 5 10.19 -17.62 -10.97
CA ALA A 5 10.91 -16.37 -10.77
C ALA A 5 9.94 -15.20 -10.45
N ARG A 6 8.71 -15.23 -10.97
CA ARG A 6 7.66 -14.26 -10.62
C ARG A 6 7.12 -14.46 -9.20
N PHE A 7 7.04 -15.71 -8.73
CA PHE A 7 6.62 -16.01 -7.35
C PHE A 7 7.70 -15.63 -6.33
N HIS A 8 8.97 -15.95 -6.60
CA HIS A 8 10.08 -15.58 -5.71
C HIS A 8 10.34 -14.07 -5.68
N ALA A 9 10.23 -13.36 -6.81
CA ALA A 9 10.36 -11.90 -6.85
C ALA A 9 9.22 -11.16 -6.10
N ARG A 10 8.04 -11.79 -5.93
CA ARG A 10 6.96 -11.27 -5.09
C ARG A 10 7.11 -11.60 -3.60
N ARG A 11 7.87 -12.63 -3.23
CA ARG A 11 8.22 -12.92 -1.83
C ARG A 11 9.34 -11.99 -1.35
N ARG A 12 9.16 -10.68 -1.51
CA ARG A 12 9.96 -9.70 -0.76
C ARG A 12 9.77 -9.98 0.73
N GLU A 13 10.83 -9.79 1.51
CA GLU A 13 10.78 -9.79 2.99
C GLU A 13 9.46 -9.16 3.45
N GLY A 14 8.72 -9.90 4.29
CA GLY A 14 7.28 -9.70 4.50
C GLY A 14 6.93 -8.23 4.64
N ALA A 15 6.19 -7.70 3.66
CA ALA A 15 5.80 -6.30 3.67
C ALA A 15 5.05 -6.00 4.97
N LEU A 16 5.32 -4.83 5.54
CA LEU A 16 4.70 -4.37 6.76
C LEU A 16 3.67 -3.30 6.43
N ILE A 17 2.50 -3.39 7.05
CA ILE A 17 1.41 -2.42 6.89
C ILE A 17 0.95 -1.91 8.26
N GLY A 18 0.23 -0.79 8.24
CA GLY A 18 -0.33 -0.22 9.46
C GLY A 18 -1.38 -1.16 10.07
N PRO A 19 -1.45 -1.27 11.41
CA PRO A 19 -2.38 -2.18 12.09
C PRO A 19 -3.86 -1.83 11.83
N ASN A 20 -4.15 -0.58 11.44
CA ASN A 20 -5.50 -0.14 11.10
C ASN A 20 -6.12 -0.85 9.90
N ALA A 21 -5.30 -1.47 9.03
CA ALA A 21 -5.81 -2.32 7.96
C ALA A 21 -6.68 -3.47 8.49
N VAL A 22 -6.37 -3.98 9.69
CA VAL A 22 -7.16 -5.01 10.37
C VAL A 22 -8.10 -4.37 11.39
N LEU A 23 -7.63 -3.44 12.23
CA LEU A 23 -8.43 -2.91 13.35
C LEU A 23 -9.72 -2.21 12.90
N GLN A 24 -9.66 -1.42 11.81
CA GLN A 24 -10.85 -0.72 11.33
C GLN A 24 -11.84 -1.69 10.68
N ALA A 25 -11.35 -2.72 9.99
CA ALA A 25 -12.20 -3.79 9.44
C ALA A 25 -12.91 -4.56 10.55
N VAL A 26 -12.17 -4.95 11.59
CA VAL A 26 -12.73 -5.66 12.76
C VAL A 26 -13.79 -4.82 13.46
N ALA A 27 -13.52 -3.53 13.70
CA ALA A 27 -14.52 -2.65 14.30
C ALA A 27 -15.81 -2.53 13.48
N VAL A 28 -15.73 -2.60 12.15
CA VAL A 28 -16.90 -2.62 11.27
C VAL A 28 -17.61 -3.98 11.31
N MET A 29 -16.86 -5.07 11.32
CA MET A 29 -17.40 -6.43 11.43
C MET A 29 -18.14 -6.61 12.76
N GLU A 30 -17.57 -6.18 13.88
CA GLU A 30 -18.21 -6.30 15.20
C GLU A 30 -19.53 -5.53 15.25
N GLN A 31 -19.61 -4.36 14.60
CA GLN A 31 -20.83 -3.57 14.53
C GLN A 31 -21.91 -4.18 13.64
N ARG A 32 -21.54 -4.92 12.59
CA ARG A 32 -22.48 -5.45 11.58
C ARG A 32 -22.86 -6.91 11.83
N LEU A 33 -21.89 -7.73 12.20
CA LEU A 33 -21.98 -9.18 12.36
C LEU A 33 -22.07 -9.58 13.83
N GLY A 34 -21.66 -8.69 14.74
CA GLY A 34 -21.51 -8.99 16.15
C GLY A 34 -20.13 -9.53 16.51
N VAL A 35 -19.81 -9.48 17.79
CA VAL A 35 -18.49 -9.85 18.32
C VAL A 35 -18.21 -11.34 18.12
N ALA A 36 -19.17 -12.21 18.42
CA ALA A 36 -18.98 -13.67 18.34
C ALA A 36 -18.65 -14.13 16.91
N GLU A 37 -19.41 -13.67 15.92
CA GLU A 37 -19.17 -13.96 14.51
C GLU A 37 -17.82 -13.41 14.06
N THR A 38 -17.49 -12.18 14.45
CA THR A 38 -16.20 -11.58 14.12
C THR A 38 -15.02 -12.40 14.66
N GLN A 39 -15.12 -12.94 15.87
CA GLN A 39 -14.08 -13.80 16.44
C GLN A 39 -13.95 -15.13 15.67
N ALA A 40 -15.05 -15.74 15.22
CA ALA A 40 -15.01 -16.93 14.38
C ALA A 40 -14.29 -16.65 13.05
N ILE A 41 -14.63 -15.54 12.39
CA ILE A 41 -13.99 -15.13 11.15
C ILE A 41 -12.49 -14.87 11.35
N LEU A 42 -12.10 -14.21 12.44
CA LEU A 42 -10.70 -13.96 12.76
C LEU A 42 -9.92 -15.26 12.99
N ALA A 43 -10.53 -16.22 13.67
CA ALA A 43 -9.93 -17.54 13.87
C ALA A 43 -9.71 -18.26 12.52
N ASP A 44 -10.72 -18.25 11.65
CA ASP A 44 -10.63 -18.87 10.32
C ASP A 44 -9.63 -18.16 9.38
N ALA A 45 -9.53 -16.83 9.50
CA ALA A 45 -8.51 -16.03 8.83
C ALA A 45 -7.10 -16.20 9.44
N GLN A 46 -6.95 -17.05 10.45
CA GLN A 46 -5.70 -17.32 11.15
C GLN A 46 -5.09 -16.08 11.82
N ILE A 47 -5.94 -15.19 12.34
CA ILE A 47 -5.56 -14.02 13.13
C ILE A 47 -5.79 -14.36 14.61
N ALA A 48 -4.78 -14.96 15.23
CA ALA A 48 -4.87 -15.42 16.63
C ALA A 48 -4.95 -14.29 17.65
N ARG A 49 -4.41 -13.10 17.32
CA ARG A 49 -4.41 -11.94 18.20
C ARG A 49 -4.53 -10.67 17.38
N LEU A 50 -5.44 -9.79 17.77
CA LEU A 50 -5.54 -8.47 17.17
C LEU A 50 -4.29 -7.63 17.48
N PRO A 51 -3.83 -6.81 16.53
CA PRO A 51 -2.68 -5.95 16.77
C PRO A 51 -3.01 -4.87 17.80
N SER A 52 -2.01 -4.48 18.59
CA SER A 52 -2.21 -3.45 19.63
C SER A 52 -2.40 -2.03 19.08
N GLY A 53 -2.19 -1.82 17.78
CA GLY A 53 -2.20 -0.51 17.14
C GLY A 53 -0.86 0.25 17.20
N ALA A 54 0.10 -0.22 18.01
CA ALA A 54 1.38 0.47 18.22
C ALA A 54 2.47 0.12 17.20
N HIS A 55 2.40 -1.07 16.61
CA HIS A 55 3.42 -1.58 15.70
C HIS A 55 2.83 -1.93 14.35
N MET A 56 3.66 -1.85 13.31
CA MET A 56 3.31 -2.35 11.99
C MET A 56 3.13 -3.87 12.05
N ILE A 57 2.21 -4.39 11.25
CA ILE A 57 1.90 -5.82 11.17
C ILE A 57 2.36 -6.41 9.84
N PRO A 58 2.63 -7.72 9.77
CA PRO A 58 2.79 -8.42 8.51
C PRO A 58 1.57 -8.22 7.60
N GLU A 59 1.80 -7.79 6.35
CA GLU A 59 0.76 -7.59 5.34
C GLU A 59 -0.12 -8.83 5.15
N ILE A 60 0.47 -10.02 5.31
CA ILE A 60 -0.21 -11.29 5.16
C ILE A 60 -1.42 -11.44 6.09
N GLU A 61 -1.42 -10.82 7.27
CA GLU A 61 -2.54 -10.89 8.21
C GLU A 61 -3.78 -10.18 7.63
N ALA A 62 -3.62 -8.95 7.13
CA ALA A 62 -4.73 -8.24 6.49
C ALA A 62 -5.18 -8.94 5.21
N LEU A 63 -4.24 -9.45 4.40
CA LEU A 63 -4.58 -10.17 3.18
C LEU A 63 -5.41 -11.43 3.46
N ARG A 64 -5.11 -12.17 4.53
CA ARG A 64 -5.91 -13.34 4.93
C ARG A 64 -7.34 -12.96 5.28
N LEU A 65 -7.52 -11.91 6.09
CA LEU A 65 -8.86 -11.43 6.47
C LEU A 65 -9.65 -10.97 5.24
N HIS A 66 -9.08 -10.09 4.41
CA HIS A 66 -9.76 -9.58 3.22
C HIS A 66 -10.08 -10.69 2.23
N ARG A 67 -9.16 -11.65 2.04
CA ARG A 67 -9.41 -12.80 1.17
C ARG A 67 -10.50 -13.70 1.74
N TRP A 68 -10.52 -13.93 3.04
CA TRP A 68 -11.57 -14.71 3.68
C TRP A 68 -12.94 -14.07 3.42
N LEU A 69 -13.07 -12.76 3.67
CA LEU A 69 -14.32 -12.02 3.45
C LEU A 69 -14.76 -12.09 1.99
N ALA A 70 -13.84 -11.85 1.06
CA ALA A 70 -14.15 -11.88 -0.38
C ALA A 70 -14.57 -13.27 -0.88
N LEU A 71 -14.17 -14.35 -0.21
CA LEU A 71 -14.55 -15.72 -0.58
C LEU A 71 -15.88 -16.16 0.03
N HIS A 72 -16.19 -15.75 1.26
CA HIS A 72 -17.36 -16.24 2.02
C HIS A 72 -18.56 -15.29 1.92
N ASP A 73 -18.33 -13.98 1.82
CA ASP A 73 -19.38 -12.98 1.63
C ASP A 73 -18.89 -11.87 0.69
N PRO A 74 -18.90 -12.11 -0.64
CA PRO A 74 -18.40 -11.14 -1.61
C PRO A 74 -19.14 -9.80 -1.55
N MET A 75 -20.45 -9.80 -1.26
CA MET A 75 -21.26 -8.58 -1.24
C MET A 75 -21.05 -7.79 0.06
N GLY A 76 -21.11 -8.45 1.22
CA GLY A 76 -20.83 -7.78 2.50
C GLY A 76 -19.37 -7.35 2.63
N CYS A 77 -18.44 -8.05 1.98
CA CYS A 77 -17.03 -7.66 1.92
C CYS A 77 -16.85 -6.23 1.37
N PHE A 78 -17.58 -5.83 0.32
CA PHE A 78 -17.47 -4.47 -0.23
C PHE A 78 -17.89 -3.42 0.80
N VAL A 79 -19.01 -3.67 1.47
CA VAL A 79 -19.56 -2.76 2.46
C VAL A 79 -18.64 -2.63 3.68
N ILE A 80 -18.06 -3.74 4.13
CA ILE A 80 -17.07 -3.75 5.21
C ILE A 80 -15.81 -3.00 4.79
N ALA A 81 -15.31 -3.25 3.57
CA ALA A 81 -14.07 -2.63 3.07
C ALA A 81 -14.22 -1.12 2.85
N GLU A 82 -15.36 -0.67 2.33
CA GLU A 82 -15.65 0.75 2.11
C GLU A 82 -15.66 1.52 3.44
N GLU A 83 -16.44 1.05 4.41
CA GLU A 83 -16.54 1.68 5.72
C GLU A 83 -15.20 1.63 6.49
N ALA A 84 -14.51 0.49 6.46
CA ALA A 84 -13.19 0.36 7.10
C ALA A 84 -12.15 1.30 6.45
N GLY A 85 -12.23 1.47 5.13
CA GLY A 85 -11.41 2.40 4.36
C GLY A 85 -11.67 3.85 4.76
N ALA A 86 -12.93 4.26 4.87
CA ALA A 86 -13.33 5.59 5.33
C ALA A 86 -12.80 5.88 6.75
N ARG A 87 -13.00 4.95 7.70
CA ARG A 87 -12.47 5.08 9.07
C ARG A 87 -10.94 5.15 9.10
N THR A 88 -10.28 4.38 8.24
CA THR A 88 -8.82 4.43 8.13
C THR A 88 -8.36 5.79 7.59
N ALA A 89 -9.06 6.36 6.61
CA ALA A 89 -8.77 7.69 6.11
C ALA A 89 -8.94 8.75 7.22
N ASP A 90 -10.04 8.70 7.97
CA ASP A 90 -10.31 9.59 9.11
C ASP A 90 -9.21 9.48 10.17
N TYR A 91 -8.82 8.25 10.52
CA TYR A 91 -7.71 8.00 11.43
C TYR A 91 -6.41 8.64 10.92
N ILE A 92 -6.08 8.43 9.64
CA ILE A 92 -4.86 8.97 9.04
C ILE A 92 -4.88 10.49 9.07
N ILE A 93 -5.99 11.13 8.72
CA ILE A 93 -6.14 12.58 8.72
C ILE A 93 -5.97 13.13 10.15
N ALA A 94 -6.66 12.54 11.12
CA ALA A 94 -6.59 12.96 12.52
C ALA A 94 -5.16 12.84 13.09
N ASN A 95 -4.48 11.72 12.82
CA ASN A 95 -3.17 11.46 13.39
C ASN A 95 -2.02 12.10 12.61
N ARG A 96 -2.10 12.27 11.28
CA ARG A 96 -1.06 12.99 10.53
C ARG A 96 -1.06 14.49 10.82
N ILE A 97 -2.22 15.13 10.97
CA ILE A 97 -2.28 16.55 11.33
C ILE A 97 -1.72 16.75 12.74
N ARG A 98 -2.08 15.89 13.70
CA ARG A 98 -1.51 15.91 15.05
C ARG A 98 0.00 15.74 15.03
N ALA A 99 0.51 14.73 14.32
CA ALA A 99 1.95 14.50 14.20
C ALA A 99 2.67 15.70 13.57
N ARG A 100 2.12 16.29 12.49
CA ARG A 100 2.70 17.49 11.85
C ARG A 100 2.70 18.70 12.79
N ARG A 101 1.63 18.92 13.55
CA ARG A 101 1.56 19.99 14.56
C ARG A 101 2.57 19.79 15.67
N LEU A 102 2.69 18.55 16.18
CA LEU A 102 3.66 18.20 17.22
C LEU A 102 5.11 18.36 16.72
N LEU A 103 5.40 17.93 15.48
CA LEU A 103 6.70 18.12 14.85
C LEU A 103 7.02 19.60 14.60
N ALA A 104 6.03 20.42 14.23
CA ALA A 104 6.20 21.86 14.05
C ALA A 104 6.36 22.62 15.38
N ALA A 105 5.76 22.11 16.47
CA ALA A 105 5.85 22.66 17.81
C ALA A 105 7.07 22.15 18.58
N ALA A 106 7.72 21.08 18.11
CA ALA A 106 8.98 20.62 18.67
C ALA A 106 10.03 21.73 18.48
N PRO A 107 10.84 22.04 19.51
CA PRO A 107 11.95 22.95 19.33
C PRO A 107 12.83 22.44 18.18
N PRO A 108 13.41 23.32 17.34
CA PRO A 108 14.26 22.87 16.26
C PRO A 108 15.32 21.97 16.88
N ALA A 109 15.29 20.68 16.53
CA ALA A 109 16.30 19.75 17.00
C ALA A 109 17.64 20.40 16.68
N CYS A 110 18.45 20.62 17.73
CA CYS A 110 19.80 21.13 17.57
C CYS A 110 20.44 20.21 16.54
N ARG A 111 20.63 20.74 15.32
CA ARG A 111 21.18 19.99 14.21
C ARG A 111 22.52 19.44 14.74
N PRO A 112 22.74 18.12 14.86
CA PRO A 112 24.05 17.65 15.25
C PRO A 112 25.02 18.24 14.23
N CYS A 113 26.02 18.98 14.70
CA CYS A 113 27.11 19.46 13.88
C CYS A 113 27.58 18.27 13.05
N ARG A 114 27.37 18.33 11.73
CA ARG A 114 27.98 17.34 10.83
C ARG A 114 29.49 17.43 11.09
N PRO A 115 30.17 16.39 11.58
CA PRO A 115 31.62 16.38 11.48
C PRO A 115 31.95 16.34 9.98
N GLY A 116 33.03 17.05 9.62
CA GLY A 116 33.37 17.50 8.28
C GLY A 116 33.00 16.56 7.13
N VAL A 117 32.31 17.12 6.14
CA VAL A 117 32.39 16.60 4.77
C VAL A 117 33.58 17.35 4.16
N ASP A 118 34.73 16.69 4.16
CA ASP A 118 35.90 17.16 3.41
C ASP A 118 35.51 17.30 1.94
N GLY A 119 35.93 18.42 1.34
CA GLY A 119 35.49 18.92 0.05
C GLY A 119 36.04 18.17 -1.16
N SER A 120 35.84 16.86 -1.26
CA SER A 120 36.24 16.04 -2.42
C SER A 120 35.07 15.49 -3.26
N ASP A 121 33.81 15.60 -2.82
CA ASP A 121 32.67 14.97 -3.51
C ASP A 121 31.96 15.85 -4.56
N GLN A 122 32.48 17.04 -4.86
CA GLN A 122 31.83 17.95 -5.81
C GLN A 122 32.06 17.53 -7.28
N GLU A 123 33.14 16.79 -7.57
CA GLU A 123 33.42 16.28 -8.93
C GLU A 123 32.48 15.16 -9.37
N ALA A 124 32.02 14.30 -8.45
CA ALA A 124 31.14 13.17 -8.80
C ALA A 124 29.73 13.59 -9.26
N ARG A 125 29.26 14.79 -8.87
CA ARG A 125 27.94 15.30 -9.27
C ARG A 125 27.91 15.95 -10.64
N LEU A 126 29.03 16.49 -11.13
CA LEU A 126 29.13 17.06 -12.47
C LEU A 126 29.20 15.98 -13.56
N ASP A 127 29.73 14.80 -13.23
CA ASP A 127 29.88 13.70 -14.18
C ASP A 127 28.55 12.97 -14.48
N PHE A 128 27.61 12.95 -13.53
CA PHE A 128 26.27 12.37 -13.75
C PHE A 128 25.40 13.18 -14.72
N HIS A 129 25.55 14.51 -14.73
CA HIS A 129 24.83 15.38 -15.67
C HIS A 129 25.41 15.35 -17.08
N ARG A 130 26.72 15.07 -17.24
CA ARG A 130 27.37 14.99 -18.56
C ARG A 130 27.01 13.70 -19.33
N ARG A 131 26.74 12.58 -18.64
CA ARG A 131 26.38 11.30 -19.31
C ARG A 131 24.94 11.21 -19.84
N ARG A 132 24.02 12.12 -19.47
CA ARG A 132 22.65 12.16 -20.07
C ARG A 132 22.53 13.06 -21.31
N GLY A 133 23.63 13.66 -21.78
CA GLY A 133 23.63 14.59 -22.92
C GLY A 133 23.69 13.95 -24.32
N LEU A 134 23.74 12.62 -24.45
CA LEU A 134 23.90 11.95 -25.75
C LEU A 134 22.78 10.96 -26.06
N HIS A 135 21.52 11.36 -25.95
CA HIS A 135 20.43 10.71 -26.72
C HIS A 135 19.33 11.73 -27.03
N HIS A 136 19.57 12.58 -28.04
CA HIS A 136 18.49 13.30 -28.71
C HIS A 136 18.20 12.71 -30.08
N ARG A 137 16.94 12.25 -30.22
CA ARG A 137 16.13 12.03 -31.43
C ARG A 137 16.56 10.98 -32.47
N ARG A 138 15.68 10.00 -32.66
CA ARG A 138 14.88 9.81 -33.90
C ARG A 138 13.62 8.98 -33.59
N GLY A 139 12.48 9.39 -34.15
CA GLY A 139 11.29 8.54 -34.27
C GLY A 139 10.04 8.96 -33.48
N LEU A 140 9.51 10.18 -33.70
CA LEU A 140 8.07 10.40 -33.59
C LEU A 140 7.41 9.76 -34.82
N GLY A 141 6.76 8.62 -34.62
CA GLY A 141 5.87 7.99 -35.60
C GLY A 141 4.51 7.80 -34.96
N LEU A 142 3.69 8.84 -35.04
CA LEU A 142 2.24 8.76 -34.84
C LEU A 142 1.68 8.01 -36.05
N HIS A 143 1.37 6.73 -35.87
CA HIS A 143 0.45 6.01 -36.75
C HIS A 143 -0.59 5.28 -35.91
N ASP A 144 -1.80 5.83 -35.98
CA ASP A 144 -3.09 5.14 -36.09
C ASP A 144 -3.37 4.00 -35.11
N ARG A 145 -4.03 4.35 -34.00
CA ARG A 145 -4.90 3.42 -33.27
C ARG A 145 -6.27 3.42 -33.95
N PRO A 146 -6.67 2.36 -34.69
CA PRO A 146 -8.05 2.24 -35.09
C PRO A 146 -8.88 1.80 -33.87
N LEU A 147 -9.84 2.67 -33.56
CA LEU A 147 -10.97 2.49 -32.68
C LEU A 147 -11.70 1.17 -32.96
N GLY A 148 -12.30 0.61 -31.92
CA GLY A 148 -13.11 -0.59 -32.00
C GLY A 148 -14.19 -0.52 -33.08
N ARG A 149 -14.38 -1.65 -33.75
CA ARG A 149 -15.64 -2.00 -34.42
C ARG A 149 -16.04 -3.39 -33.98
N GLY A 150 -17.13 -3.46 -33.22
CA GLY A 150 -17.98 -4.64 -33.20
C GLY A 150 -18.64 -4.82 -34.57
N ARG A 151 -18.93 -6.09 -34.89
CA ARG A 151 -19.99 -6.65 -35.75
C ARG A 151 -19.77 -8.17 -35.67
N HIS A 152 -20.62 -8.96 -35.04
CA HIS A 152 -21.95 -9.41 -35.48
C HIS A 152 -21.98 -10.18 -36.82
N HIS A 153 -22.51 -11.41 -36.72
CA HIS A 153 -23.16 -12.28 -37.74
C HIS A 153 -22.22 -13.03 -38.71
N HIS A 154 -22.48 -14.27 -39.17
CA HIS A 154 -23.50 -15.30 -38.95
C HIS A 154 -23.02 -16.59 -39.65
N ALA A 155 -23.54 -17.75 -39.21
CA ALA A 155 -23.93 -18.93 -40.00
C ALA A 155 -22.88 -19.70 -40.83
N ALA A 156 -22.66 -20.97 -40.48
CA ALA A 156 -23.32 -22.12 -41.14
C ALA A 156 -23.17 -23.36 -40.25
#